data_AF-A0ABC9TQ92-F1
#
_entry.id   AF-A0ABC9TQ92-F1
#
_cell.length_a   1.000
_cell.length_b   1.000
_cell.length_c   1.000
_cell.angle_alpha   90.00
_cell.angle_beta   90.00
_cell.angle_gamma   90.00
#
_symmetry.space_group_name_H-M   'P 1'
#
loop_
_entity.id
_entity.type
_entity.pdbx_description
1 polymer ?
#
loop_
_entity_poly.entity_id
_entity_poly.type
_entity_poly.pdbx_seq_one_letter_code
_entity_poly.pdbx_strand_id
1 'polypeptide(L)'
;MMNSLPILEKAVGTITLLSEEKQNAEYEGFLCQVNESQQLIRSRLAKKTPKKEGYFVAFWEKNQQNQNEAFDATEAPEMLAIVIADQEKQGLFLLPKECLIQQKILKTHQQKGKMAARFYPSWCQNLNQTAKKTQKWQLTYFTDLSKY
;
A
#
# COMPACT_ATOMS: atom_id res chain seq x y z
N MET A 1 -18.25 -6.14 -0.06
CA MET A 1 -17.15 -7.12 -0.16
C MET A 1 -15.91 -6.35 -0.59
N MET A 2 -14.76 -6.58 0.05
CA MET A 2 -13.51 -5.85 -0.27
C MET A 2 -12.97 -6.31 -1.62
N ASN A 3 -12.70 -5.38 -2.53
CA ASN A 3 -12.16 -5.70 -3.86
C ASN A 3 -10.68 -6.11 -3.79
N SER A 4 -9.95 -5.64 -2.77
CA SER A 4 -8.53 -5.94 -2.63
C SER A 4 -8.25 -7.37 -2.18
N LEU A 5 -9.18 -7.99 -1.44
CA LEU A 5 -8.92 -9.26 -0.75
C LEU A 5 -8.61 -10.42 -1.70
N PRO A 6 -9.39 -10.68 -2.77
CA PRO A 6 -9.07 -11.76 -3.72
C PRO A 6 -7.74 -11.56 -4.44
N ILE A 7 -7.35 -10.30 -4.70
CA ILE A 7 -6.08 -9.98 -5.38
C ILE A 7 -4.90 -10.18 -4.43
N LEU A 8 -5.04 -9.78 -3.17
CA LEU A 8 -4.03 -10.02 -2.14
C LEU A 8 -3.82 -11.52 -1.93
N GLU A 9 -4.89 -12.29 -1.71
CA GLU A 9 -4.82 -13.74 -1.49
C GLU A 9 -4.20 -14.49 -2.68
N LYS A 10 -4.51 -14.06 -3.92
CA LYS A 10 -3.87 -14.61 -5.13
C LYS A 10 -2.35 -14.48 -5.11
N ALA A 11 -1.81 -13.44 -4.47
CA ALA A 11 -0.38 -13.14 -4.47
C ALA A 11 0.36 -13.66 -3.23
N VAL A 12 -0.28 -13.68 -2.06
CA VAL A 12 0.38 -14.03 -0.79
C VAL A 12 -0.11 -15.33 -0.17
N GLY A 13 -1.13 -15.97 -0.75
CA GLY A 13 -1.80 -17.14 -0.20
C GLY A 13 -2.94 -16.80 0.77
N THR A 14 -3.46 -17.82 1.45
CA THR A 14 -4.60 -17.67 2.37
C THR A 14 -4.25 -16.74 3.53
N ILE A 15 -5.14 -15.80 3.84
CA ILE A 15 -4.98 -14.85 4.94
C ILE A 15 -6.05 -15.02 6.02
N THR A 16 -5.73 -14.60 7.23
CA THR A 16 -6.68 -14.33 8.30
C THR A 16 -6.81 -12.82 8.47
N LEU A 17 -8.02 -12.29 8.31
CA LEU A 17 -8.31 -10.87 8.58
C LEU A 17 -8.28 -10.62 10.09
N LEU A 18 -7.43 -9.70 10.54
CA LEU A 18 -7.25 -9.39 11.97
C LEU A 18 -8.10 -8.20 12.39
N SER A 19 -8.08 -7.11 11.62
CA SER A 19 -8.89 -5.92 11.90
C SER A 19 -9.06 -5.03 10.67
N GLU A 20 -10.18 -4.32 10.62
CA GLU A 20 -10.42 -3.25 9.65
C GLU A 20 -10.08 -1.88 10.24
N GLU A 21 -9.46 -1.02 9.44
CA GLU A 21 -9.02 0.31 9.82
C GLU A 21 -10.02 1.36 9.32
N LYS A 22 -11.02 1.67 10.17
CA LYS A 22 -12.13 2.60 9.87
C LYS A 22 -11.67 3.95 9.31
N GLN A 23 -10.56 4.49 9.82
CA GLN A 23 -10.00 5.78 9.39
C GLN A 23 -9.46 5.76 7.96
N ASN A 24 -9.18 4.58 7.41
CA ASN A 24 -8.76 4.37 6.01
C ASN A 24 -9.76 3.49 5.23
N ALA A 25 -11.01 3.37 5.69
CA ALA A 25 -12.01 2.49 5.08
C ALA A 25 -12.28 2.82 3.60
N GLU A 26 -12.14 4.09 3.22
CA GLU A 26 -12.26 4.52 1.83
C GLU A 26 -11.25 3.78 0.89
N TYR A 27 -10.11 3.35 1.43
CA TYR A 27 -9.06 2.62 0.73
C TYR A 27 -8.96 1.17 1.21
N GLU A 28 -10.08 0.58 1.66
CA GLU A 28 -10.14 -0.80 2.16
C GLU A 28 -8.99 -1.12 3.14
N GLY A 29 -8.77 -0.24 4.12
CA GLY A 29 -7.70 -0.41 5.09
C GLY A 29 -7.95 -1.55 6.05
N PHE A 30 -7.02 -2.51 6.14
CA PHE A 30 -7.07 -3.59 7.13
C PHE A 30 -5.68 -4.14 7.48
N LEU A 31 -5.63 -4.88 8.58
CA LEU A 31 -4.52 -5.74 8.98
C LEU A 31 -4.93 -7.20 8.79
N CYS A 32 -4.04 -8.00 8.21
CA CYS A 32 -4.20 -9.44 8.08
C CYS A 32 -2.89 -10.17 8.37
N GLN A 33 -3.00 -11.47 8.56
CA GLN A 33 -1.86 -12.37 8.70
C GLN A 33 -1.91 -13.42 7.59
N VAL A 34 -0.77 -13.72 6.97
CA VAL A 34 -0.66 -14.84 6.02
C VAL A 34 -0.60 -16.14 6.83
N ASN A 35 -1.45 -17.12 6.50
CA ASN A 35 -1.61 -18.30 7.35
C ASN A 35 -0.36 -19.20 7.37
N GLU A 36 0.34 -19.35 6.24
CA GLU A 36 1.51 -20.22 6.17
C GLU A 36 2.76 -19.60 6.78
N SER A 37 3.05 -18.33 6.45
CA SER A 37 4.27 -17.65 6.89
C SER A 37 4.12 -16.90 8.21
N GLN A 38 2.89 -16.74 8.71
CA GLN A 38 2.54 -15.92 9.88
C GLN A 38 2.90 -14.42 9.73
N GLN A 39 3.26 -13.97 8.53
CA GLN A 39 3.65 -12.59 8.25
C GLN A 39 2.45 -11.64 8.38
N LEU A 40 2.62 -10.50 9.06
CA LEU A 40 1.59 -9.47 9.16
C LEU A 40 1.68 -8.50 7.99
N ILE A 41 0.51 -8.17 7.45
CA ILE A 41 0.38 -7.28 6.30
C ILE A 41 -0.67 -6.23 6.65
N ARG A 42 -0.30 -4.95 6.51
CA ARG A 42 -1.28 -3.86 6.39
C ARG A 42 -1.61 -3.69 4.92
N SER A 43 -2.88 -3.71 4.57
CA SER A 43 -3.34 -3.64 3.17
C SER A 43 -4.14 -2.37 2.89
N ARG A 44 -4.05 -1.89 1.65
CA ARG A 44 -4.88 -0.80 1.10
C ARG A 44 -5.23 -1.07 -0.35
N LEU A 45 -6.43 -0.67 -0.77
CA LEU A 45 -6.84 -0.53 -2.17
C LEU A 45 -6.53 0.88 -2.69
N ALA A 46 -5.59 1.01 -3.61
CA ALA A 46 -5.28 2.29 -4.25
C ALA A 46 -6.30 2.64 -5.34
N LYS A 47 -6.58 3.93 -5.50
CA LYS A 47 -7.59 4.46 -6.41
C LYS A 47 -6.99 5.23 -7.57
N LYS A 48 -7.48 4.96 -8.77
CA LYS A 48 -7.18 5.78 -9.94
C LYS A 48 -7.80 7.16 -9.78
N THR A 49 -7.11 8.20 -10.25
CA THR A 49 -7.63 9.57 -10.23
C THR A 49 -7.67 10.15 -11.65
N PRO A 50 -8.70 10.91 -12.04
CA PRO A 50 -8.86 11.34 -13.44
C PRO A 50 -7.72 12.20 -14.00
N LYS A 51 -7.12 13.05 -13.17
CA LYS A 51 -6.19 14.11 -13.63
C LYS A 51 -4.71 13.76 -13.53
N LYS A 52 -4.36 12.63 -12.90
CA LYS A 52 -2.97 12.30 -12.58
C LYS A 52 -2.76 10.80 -12.77
N GLU A 53 -1.69 10.46 -13.48
CA GLU A 53 -1.19 9.10 -13.61
C GLU A 53 -0.94 8.44 -12.25
N GLY A 54 -0.96 7.10 -12.26
CA GLY A 54 -0.84 6.27 -11.07
C GLY A 54 -2.07 6.26 -10.18
N TYR A 55 -1.95 5.53 -9.08
CA TYR A 55 -3.04 5.24 -8.15
C TYR A 55 -2.73 5.90 -6.81
N PHE A 56 -3.67 6.72 -6.33
CA PHE A 56 -3.56 7.42 -5.06
C PHE A 56 -4.09 6.55 -3.93
N VAL A 57 -3.42 6.60 -2.78
CA VAL A 57 -3.83 5.87 -1.58
C VAL A 57 -3.46 6.66 -0.34
N ALA A 58 -4.35 6.64 0.65
CA ALA A 58 -4.09 7.18 1.98
C ALA A 58 -3.81 6.04 2.98
N PHE A 59 -2.85 6.27 3.86
CA PHE A 59 -2.42 5.36 4.93
C PHE A 59 -1.96 6.21 6.12
N TRP A 60 -2.86 6.47 7.06
CA TRP A 60 -2.58 7.32 8.21
C TRP A 60 -3.27 6.83 9.48
N GLU A 61 -2.80 7.32 10.62
CA GLU A 61 -3.35 7.04 11.94
C GLU A 61 -3.56 8.30 12.76
N LYS A 62 -4.28 8.17 13.88
CA LYS A 62 -4.46 9.24 14.85
C LYS A 62 -3.39 9.12 15.92
N ASN A 63 -2.69 10.23 16.18
CA ASN A 63 -1.80 10.31 17.32
C ASN A 63 -2.59 10.44 18.64
N GLN A 64 -1.88 10.45 19.78
CA GLN A 64 -2.49 10.60 21.11
C GLN A 64 -3.27 11.92 21.28
N GLN A 65 -3.02 12.92 20.45
CA GLN A 65 -3.70 14.23 20.43
C GLN A 65 -4.85 14.26 19.40
N ASN A 66 -5.24 13.12 18.84
CA ASN A 66 -6.27 12.97 17.82
C ASN A 66 -5.99 13.76 16.52
N GLN A 67 -4.71 13.95 16.17
CA GLN A 67 -4.26 14.53 14.91
C GLN A 67 -3.83 13.44 13.92
N ASN A 68 -4.02 13.67 12.62
CA ASN A 68 -3.61 12.72 11.59
C ASN A 68 -2.08 12.73 11.45
N GLU A 69 -1.47 11.54 11.49
CA GLU A 69 -0.05 11.36 11.24
C GLU A 69 0.25 10.11 10.39
N ALA A 70 1.48 10.03 9.91
CA ALA A 70 1.98 8.83 9.24
C ALA A 70 2.20 7.72 10.28
N PHE A 71 2.04 6.47 9.84
CA PHE A 71 2.27 5.32 10.70
C PHE A 71 3.67 5.32 11.31
N ASP A 72 3.76 5.05 12.61
CA ASP A 72 5.05 4.90 13.28
C ASP A 72 5.76 3.62 12.86
N ALA A 73 7.06 3.70 12.59
CA ALA A 73 7.86 2.54 12.27
C ALA A 73 7.97 1.55 13.44
N THR A 74 7.78 1.93 14.71
CA THR A 74 7.81 0.93 15.80
C THR A 74 6.61 -0.01 15.73
N GLU A 75 5.44 0.53 15.38
CA GLU A 75 4.14 -0.17 15.37
C GLU A 75 3.71 -0.69 13.99
N ALA A 76 4.49 -0.38 12.94
CA ALA A 76 4.20 -0.87 11.60
C ALA A 76 4.47 -2.39 11.48
N PRO A 77 3.58 -3.15 10.80
CA PRO A 77 3.81 -4.57 10.50
C PRO A 77 4.98 -4.76 9.53
N GLU A 78 5.34 -6.01 9.24
CA GLU A 78 6.48 -6.31 8.37
C GLU A 78 6.28 -5.77 6.95
N MET A 79 5.03 -5.81 6.45
CA MET A 79 4.72 -5.43 5.07
C MET A 79 3.55 -4.44 4.96
N LEU A 80 3.64 -3.55 3.96
CA LEU A 80 2.51 -2.77 3.44
C LEU A 80 2.15 -3.28 2.04
N ALA A 81 0.94 -3.80 1.90
CA ALA A 81 0.34 -4.17 0.62
C ALA A 81 -0.47 -3.00 0.04
N ILE A 82 -0.14 -2.57 -1.18
CA ILE A 82 -0.95 -1.64 -1.96
C ILE A 82 -1.50 -2.39 -3.16
N VAL A 83 -2.79 -2.70 -3.09
CA VAL A 83 -3.53 -3.42 -4.12
C VAL A 83 -4.08 -2.44 -5.14
N ILE A 84 -4.05 -2.83 -6.41
CA ILE A 84 -4.74 -2.16 -7.51
C ILE A 84 -5.75 -3.10 -8.12
N ALA A 85 -6.99 -2.63 -8.20
CA ALA A 85 -8.09 -3.28 -8.90
C ALA A 85 -8.72 -2.26 -9.87
N ASP A 86 -8.31 -2.30 -11.14
CA ASP A 86 -8.75 -1.37 -12.19
C ASP A 86 -9.16 -2.15 -13.44
N GLN A 87 -10.34 -2.77 -13.38
CA GLN A 87 -10.87 -3.65 -14.43
C GLN A 87 -9.88 -4.81 -14.70
N GLU A 88 -9.39 -4.94 -15.94
CA GLU A 88 -8.40 -5.96 -16.33
C GLU A 88 -7.01 -5.71 -15.74
N LYS A 89 -6.73 -4.50 -15.24
CA LYS A 89 -5.46 -4.14 -14.62
C LYS A 89 -5.51 -4.43 -13.13
N GLN A 90 -4.78 -5.47 -12.72
CA GLN A 90 -4.66 -5.86 -11.32
C GLN A 90 -3.19 -5.95 -10.96
N GLY A 91 -2.85 -5.57 -9.74
CA GLY A 91 -1.48 -5.67 -9.27
C GLY A 91 -1.34 -5.43 -7.79
N LEU A 92 -0.18 -5.81 -7.28
CA LEU A 92 0.15 -5.69 -5.87
C LEU A 92 1.54 -5.08 -5.74
N PHE A 93 1.66 -4.02 -4.95
CA PHE A 93 2.94 -3.63 -4.35
C PHE A 93 3.02 -4.23 -2.96
N LEU A 94 4.05 -5.04 -2.70
CA LEU A 94 4.27 -5.65 -1.39
C LEU A 94 5.59 -5.11 -0.81
N LEU A 95 5.47 -4.07 0.03
CA LEU A 95 6.56 -3.22 0.45
C LEU A 95 7.06 -3.63 1.84
N PRO A 96 8.33 -4.00 2.02
CA PRO A 96 8.88 -4.30 3.34
C PRO A 96 9.09 -3.01 4.14
N LYS A 97 8.95 -3.14 5.46
CA LYS A 97 9.11 -2.05 6.44
C LYS A 97 10.37 -1.22 6.25
N GLU A 98 11.50 -1.84 5.95
CA GLU A 98 12.79 -1.18 5.72
C GLU A 98 12.73 -0.25 4.51
N CYS A 99 12.07 -0.70 3.43
CA CYS A 99 11.83 0.13 2.24
C CYS A 99 10.94 1.33 2.59
N LEU A 100 9.88 1.12 3.38
CA LEU A 100 8.98 2.19 3.79
C LEU A 100 9.69 3.25 4.64
N ILE A 101 10.63 2.85 5.50
CA ILE A 101 11.49 3.78 6.25
C ILE A 101 12.40 4.53 5.28
N GLN A 102 13.11 3.82 4.40
CA GLN A 102 14.05 4.42 3.43
C GLN A 102 13.37 5.44 2.50
N GLN A 103 12.14 5.14 2.06
CA GLN A 103 11.34 6.01 1.18
C GLN A 103 10.55 7.09 1.94
N LYS A 104 10.80 7.24 3.26
CA LYS A 104 10.19 8.21 4.15
C LYS A 104 8.67 8.12 4.19
N ILE A 105 8.13 6.91 4.07
CA ILE A 105 6.71 6.62 4.20
C ILE A 105 6.34 6.49 5.67
N LEU A 106 7.08 5.69 6.43
CA LEU A 106 6.88 5.56 7.88
C LEU A 106 7.52 6.72 8.64
N LYS A 107 6.87 7.14 9.72
CA LYS A 107 7.41 8.04 10.72
C LYS A 107 8.49 7.32 11.52
N THR A 108 9.56 8.04 11.87
CA THR A 108 10.58 7.62 12.83
C THR A 108 10.93 8.82 13.71
N HIS A 109 11.77 8.64 14.71
CA HIS A 109 12.31 9.78 15.48
C HIS A 109 13.04 10.81 14.58
N GLN A 110 13.55 10.41 13.41
CA GLN A 110 14.30 11.27 12.50
C GLN A 110 13.46 11.83 11.35
N GLN A 111 12.24 11.33 11.11
CA GLN A 111 11.42 11.75 9.97
C GLN A 111 9.92 11.68 10.25
N LYS A 112 9.17 12.65 9.70
CA LYS A 112 7.71 12.74 9.88
C LYS A 112 6.90 11.64 9.17
N GLY A 113 7.44 11.02 8.13
CA GLY A 113 6.70 10.07 7.28
C GLY A 113 5.70 10.73 6.33
N LYS A 114 4.90 9.91 5.63
CA LYS A 114 3.84 10.32 4.69
C LYS A 114 2.51 9.68 5.09
N MET A 115 1.42 10.42 4.89
CA MET A 115 0.05 9.94 5.14
C MET A 115 -0.66 9.44 3.88
N ALA A 116 -0.08 9.68 2.72
CA ALA A 116 -0.60 9.26 1.43
C ALA A 116 0.50 9.28 0.38
N ALA A 117 0.34 8.49 -0.68
CA ALA A 117 1.26 8.47 -1.82
C ALA A 117 0.54 8.07 -3.11
N ARG A 118 1.30 8.15 -4.21
CA ARG A 118 0.92 7.55 -5.50
C ARG A 118 1.81 6.36 -5.82
N PHE A 119 1.18 5.33 -6.34
CA PHE A 119 1.82 4.12 -6.82
C PHE A 119 1.68 4.00 -8.33
N TYR A 120 2.77 3.63 -8.99
CA TYR A 120 2.90 3.62 -10.44
C TYR A 120 3.24 2.20 -10.90
N PRO A 121 2.23 1.39 -11.28
CA PRO A 121 2.46 0.08 -11.90
C PRO A 121 3.30 0.15 -13.16
N SER A 122 3.74 -1.01 -13.63
CA SER A 122 4.48 -1.17 -14.88
C SER A 122 3.76 -0.53 -16.07
N TRP A 123 2.43 -0.56 -16.11
CA TRP A 123 1.63 0.02 -17.19
C TRP A 123 1.52 1.56 -17.16
N CYS A 124 2.00 2.25 -16.13
CA CYS A 124 2.04 3.71 -16.10
C CYS A 124 3.26 4.24 -16.86
N GLN A 125 3.10 4.64 -18.12
CA GLN A 125 4.21 5.01 -19.01
C GLN A 125 4.43 6.52 -19.14
N ASN A 126 3.36 7.32 -19.07
CA ASN A 126 3.39 8.77 -19.32
C ASN A 126 3.71 9.59 -18.05
N LEU A 127 4.83 9.26 -17.40
CA LEU A 127 5.20 9.83 -16.10
C LEU A 127 6.15 11.03 -16.21
N ASN A 128 5.97 12.02 -15.33
CA ASN A 128 6.95 13.09 -15.13
C ASN A 128 8.20 12.56 -14.41
N GLN A 129 9.27 13.37 -14.31
CA GLN A 129 10.56 12.90 -13.78
C GLN A 129 10.50 12.43 -12.32
N THR A 130 9.71 13.09 -11.47
CA THR A 130 9.53 12.69 -10.08
C THR A 130 8.78 11.36 -9.97
N ALA A 131 7.74 11.18 -10.78
CA ALA A 131 6.97 9.95 -10.84
C ALA A 131 7.80 8.79 -11.40
N LYS A 132 8.65 9.01 -12.42
CA LYS A 132 9.58 8.00 -12.93
C LYS A 132 10.57 7.51 -11.87
N LYS A 133 11.15 8.42 -11.07
CA LYS A 133 12.03 8.05 -9.95
C LYS A 133 11.29 7.24 -8.89
N THR A 134 10.02 7.59 -8.63
CA THR A 134 9.17 6.88 -7.67
C THR A 134 8.80 5.49 -8.18
N GLN A 135 8.35 5.39 -9.43
CA GLN A 135 8.06 4.12 -10.10
C GLN A 135 9.25 3.18 -10.06
N LYS A 136 10.47 3.68 -10.34
CA LYS A 136 11.68 2.85 -10.39
C LYS A 136 11.87 1.97 -9.15
N TRP A 137 11.74 2.53 -7.95
CA TRP A 137 11.89 1.73 -6.73
C TRP A 137 10.62 0.94 -6.41
N GLN A 138 9.44 1.46 -6.75
CA GLN A 138 8.17 0.75 -6.54
C GLN A 138 8.11 -0.55 -7.34
N LEU A 139 8.62 -0.55 -8.58
CA LEU A 139 8.61 -1.73 -9.46
C LEU A 139 9.46 -2.89 -8.93
N THR A 140 10.44 -2.63 -8.05
CA THR A 140 11.18 -3.70 -7.35
C THR A 140 10.26 -4.56 -6.47
N TYR A 141 9.11 -4.02 -6.06
CA TYR A 141 8.16 -4.65 -5.16
C TYR A 141 6.78 -4.86 -5.82
N PHE A 142 6.70 -4.73 -7.15
CA PHE A 142 5.44 -4.80 -7.88
C PHE A 142 5.26 -6.14 -8.58
N THR A 143 4.09 -6.75 -8.41
CA THR A 143 3.65 -7.91 -9.18
C THR A 143 2.45 -7.52 -10.03
N ASP A 144 2.58 -7.70 -11.34
CA ASP A 144 1.47 -7.57 -12.28
C ASP A 144 0.59 -8.84 -12.20
N LEU A 145 -0.68 -8.65 -11.88
CA LEU A 145 -1.67 -9.71 -11.68
C LEU A 145 -2.83 -9.59 -12.68
N SER A 146 -2.69 -8.70 -13.66
CA SER A 146 -3.68 -8.43 -14.71
C SER A 146 -4.08 -9.74 -15.39
N LYS A 147 -5.36 -9.86 -15.73
CA LYS A 147 -5.83 -11.01 -16.50
C LYS A 147 -5.46 -10.78 -17.96
N TYR A 148 -4.86 -11.79 -18.59
CA TYR A 148 -4.65 -11.82 -20.04
C TYR A 148 -5.92 -12.31 -20.74
#